data_AF-L8GD87-F1
#
_entry.id   AF-L8GD87-F1
#
_cell.length_a   1.000
_cell.length_b   1.000
_cell.length_c   1.000
_cell.angle_alpha   90.00
_cell.angle_beta   90.00
_cell.angle_gamma   90.00
#
_symmetry.space_group_name_H-M   'P 1'
#
loop_
_entity.id
_entity.type
_entity.pdbx_description
1 polymer ?
#
loop_
_entity_poly.entity_id
_entity_poly.type
_entity_poly.pdbx_seq_one_letter_code
_entity_poly.pdbx_strand_id
1 'polypeptide(L)'
;MDRMTAGVVAVPLASLPLNAKALLEDYPEVAAWLSKNGLSLTLTNKTLNRAKRWEERERPILLMGITWSVCRFSRVSHALWAATDNSTVLIEEGSYSEDLDSAFSSAVRIIANNVTLLAQGQVVLQGSGGDQWLVVAAPLFTIDGSLTLVDRGISISEGSTLVQKGSLHISVTAALRSGIKVDAGATWIQEGSVTITSGSLAEAQISLSNGIHLESTGEWHQYGELTLFSHGSDLSTEEHARRVFNAGVLAYGLWNQTGPATLTVVGEIDRRPGHHKGVFGEGVRLVGQATWNQWGPLSISAINASTVVYVSYNSLWLQYDSAVMTLDSPIGVLTSSASGTSQWVQNGALDITLSGSKAIGTSLALAAETYPLPPQAPHVPHHRALSV
;
A
#
# COMPACT_ATOMS: atom_id res chain seq x y z
N MET A 1 -16.34 19.85 24.13
CA MET A 1 -16.00 18.63 23.38
C MET A 1 -14.89 17.95 24.13
N ASP A 2 -15.24 16.99 24.99
CA ASP A 2 -14.28 16.23 25.78
C ASP A 2 -13.42 15.39 24.83
N ARG A 3 -12.10 15.57 24.90
CA ARG A 3 -11.13 14.71 24.23
C ARG A 3 -11.21 13.33 24.88
N MET A 4 -11.96 12.40 24.30
CA MET A 4 -11.76 10.99 24.59
C MET A 4 -10.31 10.66 24.24
N THR A 5 -9.55 10.20 25.23
CA THR A 5 -8.18 9.73 25.03
C THR A 5 -8.28 8.34 24.42
N ALA A 6 -8.26 8.27 23.09
CA ALA A 6 -8.16 7.01 22.37
C ALA A 6 -6.86 6.30 22.79
N GLY A 7 -6.98 5.04 23.21
CA GLY A 7 -5.89 4.23 23.72
C GLY A 7 -5.17 3.48 22.59
N VAL A 8 -3.83 3.44 22.65
CA VAL A 8 -3.02 2.56 21.80
C VAL A 8 -2.43 1.45 22.67
N VAL A 9 -2.59 0.19 22.25
CA VAL A 9 -2.17 -0.99 23.01
C VAL A 9 -1.24 -1.87 22.17
N ALA A 10 -0.04 -2.16 22.66
CA ALA A 10 0.81 -3.20 22.07
C ALA A 10 0.74 -4.49 22.90
N VAL A 11 0.55 -5.64 22.22
CA VAL A 11 0.50 -6.97 22.83
C VAL A 11 1.53 -7.89 22.17
N PRO A 12 2.55 -8.38 22.89
CA PRO A 12 3.50 -9.36 22.35
C PRO A 12 2.89 -10.77 22.33
N LEU A 13 2.91 -11.44 21.17
CA LEU A 13 2.58 -12.87 21.07
C LEU A 13 3.85 -13.71 21.30
N ALA A 14 4.06 -14.17 22.55
CA ALA A 14 5.10 -15.17 22.82
C ALA A 14 4.67 -16.56 22.33
N SER A 15 5.64 -17.40 21.94
CA SER A 15 5.47 -18.78 21.43
C SER A 15 5.18 -19.83 22.53
N LEU A 16 4.27 -20.77 22.23
CA LEU A 16 3.77 -21.84 23.10
C LEU A 16 4.82 -22.88 23.56
N PRO A 17 4.90 -23.25 24.86
CA PRO A 17 5.46 -24.52 25.31
C PRO A 17 4.38 -25.63 25.39
N LEU A 18 4.84 -26.89 25.29
CA LEU A 18 4.09 -28.16 25.15
C LEU A 18 2.93 -28.46 26.12
N ASN A 19 2.62 -27.61 27.11
CA ASN A 19 1.60 -27.87 28.13
C ASN A 19 0.29 -27.06 28.00
N ALA A 20 0.16 -26.18 26.99
CA ALA A 20 -1.09 -25.46 26.75
C ALA A 20 -2.19 -26.34 26.11
N LYS A 21 -1.81 -27.46 25.49
CA LYS A 21 -2.73 -28.37 24.82
C LYS A 21 -3.73 -29.01 25.81
N ALA A 22 -3.25 -29.43 26.98
CA ALA A 22 -4.11 -30.01 28.02
C ALA A 22 -5.13 -29.00 28.57
N LEU A 23 -4.75 -27.72 28.68
CA LEU A 23 -5.65 -26.67 29.19
C LEU A 23 -6.75 -26.28 28.18
N LEU A 24 -6.46 -26.38 26.88
CA LEU A 24 -7.43 -26.11 25.81
C LEU A 24 -8.38 -27.29 25.58
N GLU A 25 -7.98 -28.51 25.93
CA GLU A 25 -8.84 -29.70 25.95
C GLU A 25 -9.90 -29.62 27.06
N ASP A 26 -9.58 -29.00 28.20
CA ASP A 26 -10.49 -28.84 29.33
C ASP A 26 -11.45 -27.62 29.22
N TYR A 27 -11.18 -26.67 28.33
CA TYR A 27 -11.95 -25.41 28.16
C TYR A 27 -12.17 -25.04 26.68
N PRO A 28 -13.02 -25.78 25.94
CA PRO A 28 -13.19 -25.63 24.49
C PRO A 28 -13.77 -24.27 24.07
N GLU A 29 -14.54 -23.60 24.92
CA GLU A 29 -15.08 -22.26 24.67
C GLU A 29 -13.98 -21.18 24.59
N VAL A 30 -12.92 -21.31 25.38
CA VAL A 30 -11.77 -20.41 25.35
C VAL A 30 -10.96 -20.66 24.07
N ALA A 31 -10.78 -21.93 23.69
CA ALA A 31 -10.14 -22.29 22.42
C ALA A 31 -10.90 -21.73 21.20
N ALA A 32 -12.23 -21.85 21.20
CA ALA A 32 -13.09 -21.32 20.13
C ALA A 32 -13.02 -19.79 20.05
N TRP A 33 -13.01 -19.09 21.18
CA TRP A 33 -12.85 -17.64 21.23
C TRP A 33 -11.46 -17.18 20.76
N LEU A 34 -10.39 -17.84 21.21
CA LEU A 34 -9.02 -17.52 20.77
C LEU A 34 -8.85 -17.77 19.27
N SER A 35 -9.37 -18.90 18.76
CA SER A 35 -9.36 -19.22 17.33
C SER A 35 -10.16 -18.22 16.50
N LYS A 36 -11.32 -17.77 16.98
CA LYS A 36 -12.15 -16.76 16.30
C LYS A 36 -11.43 -15.42 16.16
N ASN A 37 -10.52 -15.10 17.08
CA ASN A 37 -9.80 -13.83 17.13
C ASN A 37 -8.32 -13.93 16.73
N GLY A 38 -7.86 -15.09 16.24
CA GLY A 38 -6.46 -15.28 15.80
C GLY A 38 -5.42 -15.19 16.91
N LEU A 39 -5.78 -15.48 18.17
CA LEU A 39 -4.91 -15.33 19.34
C LEU A 39 -4.23 -16.65 19.73
N SER A 40 -2.97 -16.58 20.16
CA SER A 40 -2.16 -17.71 20.68
C SER A 40 -1.79 -17.48 22.15
N LEU A 41 -1.74 -18.54 22.97
CA LEU A 41 -1.67 -18.44 24.42
C LEU A 41 -0.41 -19.10 24.99
N THR A 42 0.51 -18.33 25.57
CA THR A 42 1.78 -18.87 26.12
C THR A 42 1.81 -18.83 27.63
N LEU A 43 1.86 -20.02 28.25
CA LEU A 43 2.00 -20.17 29.71
C LEU A 43 3.47 -20.32 30.09
N THR A 44 3.95 -19.50 31.03
CA THR A 44 5.31 -19.67 31.58
C THR A 44 5.32 -20.65 32.76
N ASN A 45 6.43 -21.40 32.93
CA ASN A 45 6.61 -22.33 34.06
C ASN A 45 6.44 -21.68 35.45
N LYS A 46 6.64 -20.36 35.55
CA LYS A 46 6.49 -19.61 36.80
C LYS A 46 5.01 -19.44 37.19
N THR A 47 4.13 -19.28 36.20
CA THR A 47 2.67 -19.22 36.39
C THR A 47 2.10 -20.60 36.74
N LEU A 48 2.61 -21.66 36.10
CA LEU A 48 2.20 -23.05 36.36
C LEU A 48 2.53 -23.51 37.79
N ASN A 49 3.72 -23.15 38.30
CA ASN A 49 4.16 -23.50 39.65
C ASN A 49 3.47 -22.70 40.77
N ARG A 50 2.81 -21.57 40.44
CA ARG A 50 1.92 -20.85 41.36
C ARG A 50 0.53 -21.49 41.39
N ALA A 51 0.01 -21.92 40.24
CA ALA A 51 -1.26 -22.65 40.17
C ALA A 51 -1.21 -23.98 40.95
N LYS A 52 -0.14 -24.78 40.77
CA LYS A 52 0.05 -26.05 41.50
C LYS A 52 0.19 -25.89 43.02
N ARG A 53 0.70 -24.75 43.51
CA ARG A 53 0.81 -24.48 44.96
C ARG A 53 -0.48 -23.95 45.60
N TRP A 54 -1.47 -23.58 44.79
CA TRP A 54 -2.75 -23.06 45.25
C TRP A 54 -3.87 -24.11 45.22
N GLU A 55 -3.67 -25.22 44.51
CA GLU A 55 -4.63 -26.34 44.42
C GLU A 55 -4.79 -27.12 45.74
N GLU A 56 -3.85 -26.97 46.68
CA GLU A 56 -3.88 -27.67 47.98
C GLU A 56 -4.70 -26.97 49.07
N ARG A 57 -5.21 -25.76 48.84
CA ARG A 57 -6.01 -25.02 49.84
C ARG A 57 -7.18 -24.28 49.21
N GLU A 58 -8.33 -24.94 49.27
CA GLU A 58 -9.69 -24.43 49.05
C GLU A 58 -10.02 -23.91 47.64
N ARG A 59 -11.12 -24.44 47.08
CA ARG A 59 -11.68 -24.02 45.80
C ARG A 59 -12.22 -22.58 45.92
N PRO A 60 -11.72 -21.66 45.09
CA PRO A 60 -12.66 -20.88 44.28
C PRO A 60 -12.26 -20.83 42.81
N ILE A 61 -13.26 -20.48 42.00
CA ILE A 61 -13.27 -20.30 40.55
C ILE A 61 -11.97 -19.64 40.05
N LEU A 62 -11.22 -20.39 39.24
CA LEU A 62 -10.00 -19.98 38.56
C LEU A 62 -10.34 -18.98 37.44
N LEU A 63 -10.54 -17.71 37.76
CA LEU A 63 -10.23 -16.64 36.80
C LEU A 63 -8.70 -16.53 36.75
N MET A 64 -8.08 -17.40 35.93
CA MET A 64 -6.67 -17.34 35.62
C MET A 64 -6.43 -16.04 34.87
N GLY A 65 -6.07 -14.99 35.62
CA GLY A 65 -5.65 -13.71 35.08
C GLY A 65 -4.40 -13.90 34.25
N ILE A 66 -4.59 -14.13 32.95
CA ILE A 66 -3.55 -13.94 31.96
C ILE A 66 -3.33 -12.43 31.94
N THR A 67 -2.38 -11.95 32.75
CA THR A 67 -1.94 -10.57 32.71
C THR A 67 -1.11 -10.41 31.45
N TRP A 68 -1.79 -10.17 30.32
CA TRP A 68 -1.16 -9.58 29.16
C TRP A 68 -0.51 -8.28 29.64
N SER A 69 0.78 -8.12 29.41
CA SER A 69 1.43 -6.83 29.60
C SER A 69 0.96 -5.92 28.47
N VAL A 70 -0.19 -5.30 28.70
CA VAL A 70 -0.76 -4.28 27.83
C VAL A 70 0.04 -3.01 28.06
N CYS A 71 0.96 -2.70 27.14
CA CYS A 71 1.63 -1.41 27.12
C CYS A 71 0.69 -0.39 26.47
N ARG A 72 0.28 0.61 27.25
CA ARG A 72 -0.53 1.73 26.75
C ARG A 72 0.37 2.86 26.31
N PHE A 73 0.15 3.35 25.10
CA PHE A 73 0.86 4.50 24.55
C PHE A 73 -0.13 5.64 24.30
N SER A 74 0.35 6.87 24.46
CA SER A 74 -0.40 8.08 24.11
C SER A 74 -0.30 8.45 22.63
N ARG A 75 0.57 7.76 21.87
CA ARG A 75 0.87 8.00 20.47
C ARG A 75 1.05 6.68 19.73
N VAL A 76 0.58 6.64 18.49
CA VAL A 76 0.71 5.47 17.62
C VAL A 76 2.17 5.24 17.24
N SER A 77 2.90 6.31 16.94
CA SER A 77 4.34 6.26 16.62
C SER A 77 5.16 5.56 17.71
N HIS A 78 4.89 5.86 18.97
CA HIS A 78 5.59 5.25 20.11
C HIS A 78 5.24 3.78 20.28
N ALA A 79 3.97 3.40 20.08
CA ALA A 79 3.56 2.00 20.18
C ALA A 79 4.21 1.14 19.10
N LEU A 80 4.25 1.66 17.88
CA LEU A 80 4.90 1.03 16.74
C LEU A 80 6.42 0.91 16.91
N TRP A 81 7.07 1.95 17.43
CA TRP A 81 8.50 1.92 17.73
C TRP A 81 8.87 0.94 18.83
N ALA A 82 8.02 0.83 19.85
CA ALA A 82 8.19 -0.11 20.95
C ALA A 82 7.72 -1.52 20.61
N ALA A 83 7.13 -1.75 19.43
CA ALA A 83 6.69 -3.06 19.00
C ALA A 83 7.89 -4.02 18.90
N THR A 84 7.66 -5.26 19.33
CA THR A 84 8.64 -6.35 19.24
C THR A 84 8.14 -7.40 18.26
N ASP A 85 9.00 -8.37 17.92
CA ASP A 85 8.62 -9.39 16.95
C ASP A 85 7.30 -10.08 17.33
N ASN A 86 6.42 -10.27 16.35
CA ASN A 86 5.09 -10.86 16.51
C ASN A 86 4.13 -10.04 17.39
N SER A 87 4.40 -8.75 17.62
CA SER A 87 3.47 -7.90 18.37
C SER A 87 2.26 -7.50 17.53
N THR A 88 1.11 -7.38 18.17
CA THR A 88 -0.05 -6.67 17.61
C THR A 88 -0.17 -5.30 18.27
N VAL A 89 -0.13 -4.25 17.48
CA VAL A 89 -0.40 -2.86 17.90
C VAL A 89 -1.85 -2.54 17.54
N LEU A 90 -2.69 -2.53 18.55
CA LEU A 90 -4.10 -2.20 18.44
C LEU A 90 -4.30 -0.70 18.63
N ILE A 91 -5.02 -0.09 17.68
CA ILE A 91 -5.32 1.34 17.66
C ILE A 91 -6.83 1.50 17.62
N GLU A 92 -7.35 2.19 18.63
CA GLU A 92 -8.77 2.56 18.68
C GLU A 92 -9.11 3.56 17.57
N GLU A 93 -10.37 3.56 17.14
CA GLU A 93 -10.84 4.56 16.17
C GLU A 93 -10.57 5.99 16.66
N GLY A 94 -10.23 6.88 15.74
CA GLY A 94 -9.95 8.27 16.09
C GLY A 94 -8.93 8.95 15.20
N SER A 95 -8.66 10.21 15.52
CA SER A 95 -7.67 11.03 14.84
C SER A 95 -6.50 11.32 15.77
N TYR A 96 -5.29 11.04 15.31
CA TYR A 96 -4.06 11.14 16.06
C TYR A 96 -3.14 12.16 15.38
N SER A 97 -2.78 13.19 16.14
CA SER A 97 -1.77 14.16 15.72
C SER A 97 -0.40 13.63 16.14
N GLU A 98 0.31 13.09 15.18
CA GLU A 98 1.66 12.54 15.29
C GLU A 98 2.65 13.60 14.80
N ASP A 99 2.84 14.65 15.60
CA ASP A 99 4.05 15.46 15.46
C ASP A 99 5.22 14.58 15.91
N LEU A 100 5.88 14.01 14.91
CA LEU A 100 7.09 13.23 15.09
C LEU A 100 8.12 14.11 15.80
N ASP A 101 8.32 13.83 17.08
CA ASP A 101 9.31 14.54 17.88
C ASP A 101 10.73 14.12 17.45
N SER A 102 11.74 14.70 18.11
CA SER A 102 13.14 14.44 17.77
C SER A 102 13.55 12.96 17.80
N ALA A 103 12.75 12.07 18.42
CA ALA A 103 13.02 10.63 18.39
C ALA A 103 12.75 9.99 17.01
N PHE A 104 11.86 10.60 16.22
CA PHE A 104 11.46 10.14 14.90
C PHE A 104 11.94 11.15 13.86
N SER A 105 13.24 11.10 13.56
CA SER A 105 13.96 12.02 12.66
C SER A 105 13.18 12.51 11.42
N SER A 106 12.26 11.71 10.87
CA SER A 106 11.31 12.12 9.83
C SER A 106 10.11 11.17 9.64
N ALA A 107 10.18 9.92 10.13
CA ALA A 107 9.15 8.89 9.97
C ALA A 107 9.18 7.85 11.11
N VAL A 108 8.09 7.10 11.29
CA VAL A 108 8.01 5.92 12.16
C VAL A 108 8.62 4.73 11.42
N ARG A 109 9.79 4.25 11.88
CA ARG A 109 10.47 3.09 11.27
C ARG A 109 10.15 1.81 12.04
N ILE A 110 9.58 0.83 11.37
CA ILE A 110 9.31 -0.50 11.93
C ILE A 110 10.44 -1.44 11.56
N ILE A 111 11.10 -1.98 12.58
CA ILE A 111 12.21 -2.94 12.41
C ILE A 111 11.87 -4.32 12.97
N ALA A 112 10.89 -4.41 13.86
CA ALA A 112 10.45 -5.66 14.47
C ALA A 112 9.66 -6.50 13.45
N ASN A 113 9.96 -7.79 13.41
CA ASN A 113 9.42 -8.73 12.43
C ASN A 113 8.00 -9.18 12.78
N ASN A 114 7.18 -9.42 11.76
CA ASN A 114 5.82 -9.94 11.88
C ASN A 114 4.93 -9.11 12.83
N VAL A 115 5.11 -7.78 12.83
CA VAL A 115 4.24 -6.88 13.59
C VAL A 115 2.95 -6.63 12.81
N THR A 116 1.82 -6.64 13.52
CA THR A 116 0.51 -6.28 12.95
C THR A 116 0.02 -4.98 13.58
N LEU A 117 -0.29 -3.98 12.77
CA LEU A 117 -1.04 -2.81 13.16
C LEU A 117 -2.53 -3.06 12.88
N LEU A 118 -3.35 -3.08 13.92
CA LEU A 118 -4.78 -3.36 13.87
C LEU A 118 -5.58 -2.11 14.25
N ALA A 119 -6.20 -1.47 13.26
CA ALA A 119 -7.14 -0.38 13.45
C ALA A 119 -8.55 -0.91 13.74
N GLN A 120 -9.12 -0.58 14.90
CA GLN A 120 -10.45 -1.06 15.33
C GLN A 120 -11.64 -0.30 14.70
N GLY A 121 -11.35 0.61 13.79
CA GLY A 121 -12.31 1.46 13.08
C GLY A 121 -11.55 2.39 12.14
N GLN A 122 -12.09 3.58 11.87
CA GLN A 122 -11.36 4.58 11.09
C GLN A 122 -10.27 5.23 11.96
N VAL A 123 -9.01 5.01 11.59
CA VAL A 123 -7.85 5.66 12.22
C VAL A 123 -7.29 6.70 11.27
N VAL A 124 -7.18 7.95 11.71
CA VAL A 124 -6.57 9.04 10.96
C VAL A 124 -5.27 9.44 11.63
N LEU A 125 -4.16 9.37 10.90
CA LEU A 125 -2.83 9.76 11.36
C LEU A 125 -2.41 11.00 10.61
N GLN A 126 -2.25 12.09 11.35
CA GLN A 126 -1.84 13.39 10.85
C GLN A 126 -0.43 13.66 11.36
N GLY A 127 0.47 14.19 10.56
CA GLY A 127 1.80 14.58 11.05
C GLY A 127 2.44 15.64 10.17
N SER A 128 3.18 16.55 10.78
CA SER A 128 3.85 17.64 10.06
C SER A 128 5.32 17.29 9.73
N GLY A 129 5.76 17.57 8.50
CA GLY A 129 7.17 17.45 8.05
C GLY A 129 7.63 16.07 7.54
N GLY A 130 8.54 16.03 6.56
CA GLY A 130 9.05 14.79 5.96
C GLY A 130 8.09 14.12 4.96
N ASP A 131 8.64 13.31 4.03
CA ASP A 131 7.85 12.70 2.94
C ASP A 131 7.01 11.50 3.41
N GLN A 132 7.44 10.80 4.46
CA GLN A 132 6.92 9.49 4.85
C GLN A 132 6.41 9.52 6.29
N TRP A 133 5.26 8.88 6.55
CA TRP A 133 4.79 8.63 7.91
C TRP A 133 5.35 7.30 8.43
N LEU A 134 5.25 6.25 7.61
CA LEU A 134 5.68 4.89 7.93
C LEU A 134 6.86 4.48 7.04
N VAL A 135 7.90 3.90 7.64
CA VAL A 135 8.94 3.17 6.94
C VAL A 135 8.95 1.73 7.42
N VAL A 136 8.54 0.79 6.57
CA VAL A 136 8.60 -0.64 6.84
C VAL A 136 10.01 -1.12 6.50
N ALA A 137 10.79 -1.44 7.54
CA ALA A 137 12.15 -1.98 7.44
C ALA A 137 12.26 -3.33 8.16
N ALA A 138 11.13 -4.04 8.24
CA ALA A 138 10.99 -5.33 8.86
C ALA A 138 10.69 -6.38 7.79
N PRO A 139 11.12 -7.65 7.94
CA PRO A 139 10.87 -8.69 6.95
C PRO A 139 9.38 -8.87 6.63
N LEU A 140 8.50 -8.72 7.64
CA LEU A 140 7.06 -8.75 7.48
C LEU A 140 6.37 -7.73 8.40
N PHE A 141 5.49 -6.91 7.84
CA PHE A 141 4.60 -6.02 8.58
C PHE A 141 3.18 -6.08 7.99
N THR A 142 2.16 -6.11 8.84
CA THR A 142 0.76 -6.16 8.40
C THR A 142 -0.01 -4.92 8.86
N ILE A 143 -0.77 -4.30 7.96
CA ILE A 143 -1.80 -3.30 8.29
C ILE A 143 -3.16 -3.97 8.12
N ASP A 144 -3.92 -4.02 9.20
CA ASP A 144 -5.29 -4.54 9.25
C ASP A 144 -6.24 -3.45 9.78
N GLY A 145 -7.44 -3.37 9.19
CA GLY A 145 -8.40 -2.29 9.42
C GLY A 145 -8.19 -1.03 8.57
N SER A 146 -8.91 0.05 8.91
CA SER A 146 -8.99 1.26 8.08
C SER A 146 -8.06 2.37 8.57
N LEU A 147 -7.13 2.78 7.72
CA LEU A 147 -6.10 3.76 8.02
C LEU A 147 -6.14 4.93 7.03
N THR A 148 -6.05 6.15 7.52
CA THR A 148 -5.82 7.36 6.72
C THR A 148 -4.53 8.03 7.16
N LEU A 149 -3.63 8.29 6.22
CA LEU A 149 -2.46 9.13 6.38
C LEU A 149 -2.73 10.48 5.75
N VAL A 150 -2.46 11.57 6.46
CA VAL A 150 -2.59 12.94 5.96
C VAL A 150 -1.21 13.55 5.81
N ASP A 151 -0.96 14.12 4.62
CA ASP A 151 0.26 14.82 4.20
C ASP A 151 1.54 14.00 4.25
N ARG A 152 1.44 12.67 4.26
CA ARG A 152 2.60 11.79 4.36
C ARG A 152 2.35 10.44 3.71
N GLY A 153 3.42 9.85 3.19
CA GLY A 153 3.39 8.57 2.49
C GLY A 153 3.78 7.33 3.33
N ILE A 154 3.90 6.21 2.62
CA ILE A 154 4.52 4.97 3.13
C ILE A 154 5.75 4.62 2.29
N SER A 155 6.82 4.20 2.96
CA SER A 155 7.99 3.61 2.31
C SER A 155 8.22 2.18 2.79
N ILE A 156 8.53 1.27 1.89
CA ILE A 156 8.94 -0.11 2.18
C ILE A 156 10.40 -0.25 1.78
N SER A 157 11.27 -0.54 2.73
CA SER A 157 12.71 -0.70 2.53
C SER A 157 13.06 -2.05 1.90
N GLU A 158 14.24 -2.14 1.30
CA GLU A 158 14.78 -3.36 0.71
C GLU A 158 14.62 -4.60 1.61
N GLY A 159 14.23 -5.72 1.00
CA GLY A 159 14.03 -7.01 1.68
C GLY A 159 12.83 -7.07 2.63
N SER A 160 12.03 -6.00 2.71
CA SER A 160 10.86 -5.92 3.60
C SER A 160 9.57 -6.22 2.85
N THR A 161 8.60 -6.82 3.55
CA THR A 161 7.26 -7.08 3.01
C THR A 161 6.19 -6.36 3.81
N LEU A 162 5.35 -5.57 3.13
CA LEU A 162 4.11 -5.04 3.68
C LEU A 162 2.91 -5.86 3.16
N VAL A 163 2.07 -6.32 4.08
CA VAL A 163 0.74 -6.87 3.77
C VAL A 163 -0.32 -5.87 4.23
N GLN A 164 -1.17 -5.42 3.32
CA GLN A 164 -2.22 -4.45 3.61
C GLN A 164 -3.59 -5.11 3.37
N LYS A 165 -4.35 -5.35 4.44
CA LYS A 165 -5.63 -6.10 4.39
C LYS A 165 -6.87 -5.22 4.39
N GLY A 166 -6.85 -4.12 5.14
CA GLY A 166 -8.02 -3.26 5.33
C GLY A 166 -8.17 -2.15 4.28
N SER A 167 -8.45 -0.91 4.68
CA SER A 167 -8.42 0.23 3.76
C SER A 167 -7.26 1.15 4.11
N LEU A 168 -6.56 1.65 3.09
CA LEU A 168 -5.51 2.64 3.25
C LEU A 168 -5.83 3.86 2.40
N HIS A 169 -6.00 5.00 3.04
CA HIS A 169 -6.16 6.29 2.37
C HIS A 169 -4.93 7.17 2.62
N ILE A 170 -4.34 7.72 1.57
CA ILE A 170 -3.26 8.72 1.66
C ILE A 170 -3.80 10.01 1.06
N SER A 171 -4.02 10.99 1.91
CA SER A 171 -4.49 12.32 1.52
C SER A 171 -3.34 13.31 1.59
N VAL A 172 -3.08 14.01 0.48
CA VAL A 172 -1.89 14.83 0.30
C VAL A 172 -2.32 16.25 -0.04
N THR A 173 -2.14 17.15 0.91
CA THR A 173 -2.39 18.59 0.81
C THR A 173 -1.08 19.41 0.77
N ALA A 174 0.05 18.78 1.09
CA ALA A 174 1.41 19.33 0.94
C ALA A 174 2.22 18.56 -0.13
N ALA A 175 3.27 19.17 -0.67
CA ALA A 175 4.10 18.49 -1.67
C ALA A 175 4.83 17.28 -1.08
N LEU A 176 4.72 16.11 -1.72
CA LEU A 176 5.52 14.92 -1.38
C LEU A 176 6.17 14.34 -2.63
N ARG A 177 7.34 13.72 -2.44
CA ARG A 177 7.98 12.97 -3.53
C ARG A 177 7.14 11.77 -3.96
N SER A 178 6.59 11.02 -3.01
CA SER A 178 5.79 9.83 -3.32
C SER A 178 4.74 9.56 -2.25
N GLY A 179 3.52 9.21 -2.68
CA GLY A 179 2.48 8.70 -1.78
C GLY A 179 2.88 7.34 -1.21
N ILE A 180 3.26 6.41 -2.08
CA ILE A 180 3.97 5.19 -1.68
C ILE A 180 5.29 5.06 -2.42
N LYS A 181 6.34 4.67 -1.69
CA LYS A 181 7.60 4.17 -2.24
C LYS A 181 7.83 2.70 -1.86
N VAL A 182 8.12 1.86 -2.84
CA VAL A 182 8.55 0.47 -2.63
C VAL A 182 9.98 0.35 -3.17
N ASP A 183 10.95 0.20 -2.27
CA ASP A 183 12.36 0.14 -2.63
C ASP A 183 12.72 -1.15 -3.36
N ALA A 184 13.93 -1.19 -3.92
CA ALA A 184 14.43 -2.37 -4.62
C ALA A 184 14.38 -3.63 -3.73
N GLY A 185 13.85 -4.73 -4.27
CA GLY A 185 13.73 -6.00 -3.55
C GLY A 185 12.71 -6.00 -2.40
N ALA A 186 11.93 -4.92 -2.23
CA ALA A 186 10.81 -4.90 -1.30
C ALA A 186 9.53 -5.41 -1.96
N THR A 187 8.57 -5.85 -1.13
CA THR A 187 7.28 -6.37 -1.62
C THR A 187 6.11 -5.69 -0.93
N TRP A 188 5.12 -5.26 -1.71
CA TRP A 188 3.80 -4.91 -1.20
C TRP A 188 2.74 -5.91 -1.71
N ILE A 189 2.08 -6.56 -0.77
CA ILE A 189 0.85 -7.34 -0.97
C ILE A 189 -0.35 -6.48 -0.54
N GLN A 190 -1.12 -5.99 -1.50
CA GLN A 190 -2.32 -5.19 -1.27
C GLN A 190 -3.58 -6.06 -1.43
N GLU A 191 -4.06 -6.61 -0.33
CA GLU A 191 -5.33 -7.36 -0.27
C GLU A 191 -6.53 -6.43 -0.17
N GLY A 192 -6.34 -5.28 0.48
CA GLY A 192 -7.36 -4.28 0.75
C GLY A 192 -7.46 -3.15 -0.27
N SER A 193 -8.29 -2.15 0.02
CA SER A 193 -8.42 -0.96 -0.84
C SER A 193 -7.33 0.07 -0.53
N VAL A 194 -6.79 0.69 -1.58
CA VAL A 194 -5.86 1.82 -1.48
C VAL A 194 -6.43 3.01 -2.24
N THR A 195 -6.53 4.16 -1.57
CA THR A 195 -6.93 5.42 -2.18
C THR A 195 -5.87 6.48 -1.92
N ILE A 196 -5.24 7.01 -2.96
CA ILE A 196 -4.28 8.10 -2.86
C ILE A 196 -4.88 9.34 -3.54
N THR A 197 -4.93 10.45 -2.83
CA THR A 197 -5.46 11.72 -3.36
C THR A 197 -4.49 12.85 -3.10
N SER A 198 -4.05 13.56 -4.15
CA SER A 198 -3.24 14.78 -4.01
C SER A 198 -3.97 16.01 -4.53
N GLY A 199 -4.12 17.02 -3.67
CA GLY A 199 -4.68 18.33 -4.00
C GLY A 199 -6.16 18.29 -4.43
N SER A 200 -6.67 19.46 -4.81
CA SER A 200 -7.93 19.60 -5.56
C SER A 200 -7.64 20.27 -6.90
N LEU A 201 -8.45 19.99 -7.92
CA LEU A 201 -8.36 20.66 -9.24
C LEU A 201 -8.39 22.20 -9.15
N ALA A 202 -8.89 22.77 -8.04
CA ALA A 202 -9.01 24.21 -7.83
C ALA A 202 -7.71 24.87 -7.31
N GLU A 203 -6.80 24.09 -6.70
CA GLU A 203 -5.60 24.60 -6.04
C GLU A 203 -4.37 24.04 -6.75
N ALA A 204 -3.98 24.72 -7.84
CA ALA A 204 -2.93 24.32 -8.78
C ALA A 204 -1.49 24.37 -8.22
N GLN A 205 -1.27 23.98 -6.96
CA GLN A 205 0.04 24.09 -6.27
C GLN A 205 0.38 22.90 -5.37
N ILE A 206 -0.41 21.83 -5.39
CA ILE A 206 -0.29 20.74 -4.41
C ILE A 206 -0.01 19.45 -5.17
N SER A 207 1.10 18.78 -4.87
CA SER A 207 1.51 17.69 -5.74
C SER A 207 2.31 16.55 -5.11
N LEU A 208 2.02 15.37 -5.64
CA LEU A 208 2.88 14.19 -5.61
C LEU A 208 3.76 14.17 -6.86
N SER A 209 5.08 14.04 -6.72
CA SER A 209 5.89 13.68 -7.89
C SER A 209 5.46 12.32 -8.43
N ASN A 210 5.24 11.36 -7.54
CA ASN A 210 4.64 10.08 -7.91
C ASN A 210 3.52 9.71 -6.95
N GLY A 211 2.38 9.26 -7.48
CA GLY A 211 1.39 8.59 -6.64
C GLY A 211 2.04 7.37 -5.96
N ILE A 212 2.64 6.55 -6.81
CA ILE A 212 3.32 5.32 -6.45
C ILE A 212 4.67 5.25 -7.17
N HIS A 213 5.72 4.89 -6.43
CA HIS A 213 7.06 4.66 -6.96
C HIS A 213 7.56 3.28 -6.55
N LEU A 214 7.72 2.39 -7.53
CA LEU A 214 8.25 1.03 -7.37
C LEU A 214 9.66 0.98 -7.97
N GLU A 215 10.69 0.79 -7.16
CA GLU A 215 12.09 0.72 -7.62
C GLU A 215 12.43 -0.64 -8.26
N SER A 216 13.65 -0.75 -8.81
CA SER A 216 14.10 -1.93 -9.56
C SER A 216 14.00 -3.19 -8.70
N THR A 217 13.46 -4.28 -9.24
CA THR A 217 13.21 -5.55 -8.51
C THR A 217 12.27 -5.45 -7.29
N GLY A 218 11.66 -4.28 -7.03
CA GLY A 218 10.52 -4.21 -6.12
C GLY A 218 9.30 -4.90 -6.72
N GLU A 219 8.40 -5.39 -5.87
CA GLU A 219 7.18 -6.06 -6.30
C GLU A 219 5.94 -5.44 -5.67
N TRP A 220 4.91 -5.22 -6.49
CA TRP A 220 3.57 -4.87 -6.05
C TRP A 220 2.58 -5.94 -6.51
N HIS A 221 1.88 -6.56 -5.58
CA HIS A 221 0.79 -7.51 -5.83
C HIS A 221 -0.54 -6.89 -5.38
N GLN A 222 -1.32 -6.40 -6.35
CA GLN A 222 -2.57 -5.68 -6.13
C GLN A 222 -3.78 -6.61 -6.32
N TYR A 223 -4.41 -7.00 -5.21
CA TYR A 223 -5.64 -7.80 -5.21
C TYR A 223 -6.88 -6.95 -4.96
N GLY A 224 -6.79 -5.93 -4.11
CA GLY A 224 -7.88 -5.03 -3.82
C GLY A 224 -7.99 -3.84 -4.79
N GLU A 225 -8.98 -2.99 -4.55
CA GLU A 225 -9.22 -1.79 -5.34
C GLU A 225 -8.10 -0.76 -5.15
N LEU A 226 -7.62 -0.18 -6.25
CA LEU A 226 -6.72 0.97 -6.24
C LEU A 226 -7.42 2.18 -6.87
N THR A 227 -7.53 3.27 -6.13
CA THR A 227 -7.92 4.58 -6.65
C THR A 227 -6.78 5.57 -6.44
N LEU A 228 -6.27 6.14 -7.53
CA LEU A 228 -5.23 7.15 -7.50
C LEU A 228 -5.72 8.42 -8.17
N PHE A 229 -5.67 9.53 -7.46
CA PHE A 229 -5.78 10.87 -8.01
C PHE A 229 -4.47 11.61 -7.72
N SER A 230 -3.66 11.85 -8.75
CA SER A 230 -2.38 12.56 -8.62
C SER A 230 -2.31 13.79 -9.51
N HIS A 231 -1.81 14.89 -8.98
CA HIS A 231 -1.43 16.08 -9.73
C HIS A 231 0.10 16.07 -9.87
N GLY A 232 0.63 16.25 -11.08
CA GLY A 232 2.08 16.31 -11.32
C GLY A 232 2.73 17.48 -10.60
N SER A 233 4.00 17.34 -10.20
CA SER A 233 4.68 18.34 -9.35
C SER A 233 5.55 19.28 -10.15
N ASP A 234 5.35 20.59 -10.01
CA ASP A 234 6.35 21.61 -10.35
C ASP A 234 7.39 21.76 -9.22
N LEU A 235 7.97 20.65 -8.73
CA LEU A 235 9.09 20.69 -7.77
C LEU A 235 10.41 21.18 -8.42
N SER A 236 10.31 21.94 -9.51
CA SER A 236 11.42 22.47 -10.29
C SER A 236 12.11 23.65 -9.60
N THR A 237 12.80 23.37 -8.51
CA THR A 237 14.14 23.98 -8.43
C THR A 237 14.92 23.44 -9.63
N GLU A 238 15.61 24.30 -10.40
CA GLU A 238 16.25 23.96 -11.69
C GLU A 238 17.14 22.69 -11.64
N GLU A 239 17.64 22.34 -10.46
CA GLU A 239 18.49 21.19 -10.21
C GLU A 239 17.71 19.86 -10.06
N HIS A 240 16.48 19.89 -9.54
CA HIS A 240 15.62 18.70 -9.37
C HIS A 240 14.82 18.34 -10.63
N ALA A 241 14.52 19.33 -11.48
CA ALA A 241 13.69 19.16 -12.68
C ALA A 241 14.23 18.16 -13.71
N ARG A 242 15.54 17.82 -13.66
CA ARG A 242 16.17 16.92 -14.65
C ARG A 242 16.08 15.43 -14.32
N ARG A 243 15.66 15.05 -13.11
CA ARG A 243 15.73 13.64 -12.65
C ARG A 243 14.45 13.09 -12.06
N VAL A 244 13.45 13.93 -11.79
CA VAL A 244 12.17 13.48 -11.24
C VAL A 244 11.21 13.28 -12.39
N PHE A 245 10.84 12.03 -12.64
CA PHE A 245 9.70 11.71 -13.49
C PHE A 245 8.43 11.92 -12.66
N ASN A 246 7.48 12.64 -13.24
CA ASN A 246 6.16 12.83 -12.66
C ASN A 246 5.20 11.82 -13.28
N ALA A 247 4.80 10.79 -12.53
CA ALA A 247 3.84 9.80 -12.98
C ALA A 247 2.83 9.47 -11.89
N GLY A 248 1.61 9.09 -12.27
CA GLY A 248 0.69 8.48 -11.30
C GLY A 248 1.35 7.24 -10.69
N VAL A 249 1.81 6.34 -11.55
CA VAL A 249 2.61 5.18 -11.17
C VAL A 249 3.93 5.17 -11.93
N LEU A 250 5.04 5.17 -11.20
CA LEU A 250 6.39 4.99 -11.73
C LEU A 250 6.90 3.61 -11.30
N ALA A 251 7.11 2.71 -12.24
CA ALA A 251 7.54 1.35 -11.95
C ALA A 251 8.85 1.00 -12.67
N TYR A 252 9.81 0.52 -11.89
CA TYR A 252 11.05 -0.12 -12.32
C TYR A 252 11.06 -1.64 -12.04
N GLY A 253 10.07 -2.13 -11.29
CA GLY A 253 9.95 -3.51 -10.84
C GLY A 253 8.75 -4.27 -11.43
N LEU A 254 8.25 -5.24 -10.68
CA LEU A 254 7.11 -6.08 -11.06
C LEU A 254 5.81 -5.55 -10.46
N TRP A 255 4.82 -5.32 -11.32
CA TRP A 255 3.46 -5.00 -10.95
C TRP A 255 2.51 -6.13 -11.35
N ASN A 256 1.85 -6.77 -10.40
CA ASN A 256 0.83 -7.78 -10.62
C ASN A 256 -0.52 -7.25 -10.14
N GLN A 257 -1.42 -6.93 -11.07
CA GLN A 257 -2.73 -6.38 -10.78
C GLN A 257 -3.84 -7.38 -11.09
N THR A 258 -4.58 -7.81 -10.08
CA THR A 258 -5.81 -8.61 -10.26
C THR A 258 -7.06 -7.86 -9.81
N GLY A 259 -6.92 -6.92 -8.86
CA GLY A 259 -8.01 -6.04 -8.42
C GLY A 259 -8.32 -4.93 -9.43
N PRO A 260 -9.46 -4.23 -9.30
CA PRO A 260 -9.77 -3.07 -10.12
C PRO A 260 -8.86 -1.89 -9.79
N ALA A 261 -8.46 -1.12 -10.80
CA ALA A 261 -7.66 0.09 -10.63
C ALA A 261 -8.23 1.28 -11.42
N THR A 262 -8.32 2.44 -10.77
CA THR A 262 -8.67 3.72 -11.39
C THR A 262 -7.58 4.74 -11.11
N LEU A 263 -6.91 5.20 -12.16
CA LEU A 263 -5.82 6.17 -12.09
C LEU A 263 -6.25 7.45 -12.80
N THR A 264 -6.34 8.56 -12.08
CA THR A 264 -6.54 9.89 -12.65
C THR A 264 -5.30 10.73 -12.40
N VAL A 265 -4.63 11.10 -13.47
CA VAL A 265 -3.41 11.90 -13.42
C VAL A 265 -3.65 13.21 -14.12
N VAL A 266 -3.44 14.30 -13.40
CA VAL A 266 -3.50 15.65 -13.95
C VAL A 266 -2.07 16.13 -14.13
N GLY A 267 -1.63 16.25 -15.38
CA GLY A 267 -0.33 16.82 -15.68
C GLY A 267 -0.33 18.34 -15.51
N GLU A 268 0.83 18.87 -15.15
CA GLU A 268 1.03 20.31 -15.09
C GLU A 268 1.61 20.80 -16.42
N ILE A 269 0.95 21.81 -16.98
CA ILE A 269 1.49 22.58 -18.08
C ILE A 269 2.49 23.56 -17.45
N ASP A 270 3.78 23.48 -17.82
CA ASP A 270 4.74 24.50 -17.44
C ASP A 270 4.25 25.86 -17.96
N ARG A 271 3.74 26.69 -17.04
CA ARG A 271 3.18 28.02 -17.36
C ARG A 271 4.26 29.10 -17.42
N ARG A 272 5.54 28.77 -17.27
CA ARG A 272 6.61 29.78 -17.38
C ARG A 272 6.59 30.46 -18.75
N PRO A 273 6.46 31.81 -18.82
CA PRO A 273 6.49 32.55 -20.07
C PRO A 273 7.76 32.22 -20.86
N GLY A 274 7.62 31.66 -22.07
CA GLY A 274 8.75 31.26 -22.92
C GLY A 274 9.12 29.77 -22.89
N HIS A 275 8.56 28.95 -22.00
CA HIS A 275 8.82 27.51 -21.88
C HIS A 275 7.59 26.65 -22.26
N HIS A 276 7.05 26.86 -23.46
CA HIS A 276 5.84 26.14 -23.93
C HIS A 276 6.10 24.72 -24.48
N LYS A 277 6.89 23.86 -23.81
CA LYS A 277 7.22 22.54 -24.40
C LYS A 277 7.14 21.31 -23.50
N GLY A 278 6.94 21.44 -22.19
CA GLY A 278 6.79 20.28 -21.32
C GLY A 278 5.39 20.21 -20.73
N VAL A 279 4.55 19.33 -21.25
CA VAL A 279 3.45 18.80 -20.44
C VAL A 279 4.07 17.70 -19.60
N PHE A 280 4.15 17.88 -18.28
CA PHE A 280 4.74 16.89 -17.38
C PHE A 280 3.63 16.09 -16.69
N GLY A 281 3.67 14.77 -16.86
CA GLY A 281 2.69 13.87 -16.27
C GLY A 281 2.49 12.66 -17.18
N GLU A 282 2.67 11.48 -16.62
CA GLU A 282 2.37 10.19 -17.24
C GLU A 282 1.37 9.47 -16.33
N GLY A 283 0.37 8.79 -16.90
CA GLY A 283 -0.53 7.95 -16.11
C GLY A 283 0.26 6.83 -15.41
N VAL A 284 0.91 6.01 -16.23
CA VAL A 284 1.85 4.97 -15.81
C VAL A 284 3.13 5.07 -16.62
N ARG A 285 4.28 4.94 -15.94
CA ARG A 285 5.61 4.87 -16.55
C ARG A 285 6.30 3.57 -16.14
N LEU A 286 6.58 2.71 -17.11
CA LEU A 286 7.43 1.53 -16.93
C LEU A 286 8.85 1.83 -17.38
N VAL A 287 9.84 1.53 -16.53
CA VAL A 287 11.25 1.82 -16.82
C VAL A 287 12.15 0.63 -16.52
N GLY A 288 13.16 0.39 -17.37
CA GLY A 288 14.33 -0.39 -17.00
C GLY A 288 14.03 -1.84 -16.60
N GLN A 289 13.35 -2.57 -17.49
CA GLN A 289 12.90 -3.96 -17.28
C GLN A 289 11.66 -4.14 -16.38
N ALA A 290 10.98 -3.05 -16.03
CA ALA A 290 9.70 -3.14 -15.35
C ALA A 290 8.68 -3.99 -16.12
N THR A 291 7.89 -4.77 -15.39
CA THR A 291 6.82 -5.60 -15.95
C THR A 291 5.50 -5.26 -15.29
N TRP A 292 4.46 -5.01 -16.08
CA TRP A 292 3.09 -4.82 -15.61
C TRP A 292 2.19 -5.93 -16.13
N ASN A 293 1.65 -6.72 -15.21
CA ASN A 293 0.70 -7.80 -15.47
C ASN A 293 -0.70 -7.38 -15.02
N GLN A 294 -1.55 -6.98 -15.96
CA GLN A 294 -2.92 -6.54 -15.69
C GLN A 294 -3.90 -7.68 -15.97
N TRP A 295 -4.52 -8.19 -14.91
CA TRP A 295 -5.53 -9.24 -14.92
C TRP A 295 -6.91 -8.75 -14.48
N GLY A 296 -7.00 -7.56 -13.87
CA GLY A 296 -8.27 -6.95 -13.46
C GLY A 296 -8.57 -5.66 -14.24
N PRO A 297 -9.80 -5.12 -14.12
CA PRO A 297 -10.20 -3.90 -14.83
C PRO A 297 -9.29 -2.71 -14.51
N LEU A 298 -8.92 -1.95 -15.53
CA LEU A 298 -8.05 -0.78 -15.39
C LEU A 298 -8.65 0.43 -16.11
N SER A 299 -8.78 1.55 -15.41
CA SER A 299 -9.15 2.84 -15.97
C SER A 299 -8.04 3.85 -15.73
N ILE A 300 -7.54 4.49 -16.79
CA ILE A 300 -6.55 5.56 -16.69
C ILE A 300 -7.09 6.80 -17.39
N SER A 301 -7.20 7.90 -16.65
CA SER A 301 -7.54 9.21 -17.17
C SER A 301 -6.34 10.15 -17.00
N ALA A 302 -5.73 10.55 -18.10
CA ALA A 302 -4.58 11.44 -18.11
C ALA A 302 -5.02 12.82 -18.66
N ILE A 303 -5.20 13.78 -17.76
CA ILE A 303 -5.72 15.13 -18.04
C ILE A 303 -4.55 16.08 -18.15
N ASN A 304 -4.42 16.84 -19.25
CA ASN A 304 -3.26 17.71 -19.47
C ASN A 304 -1.92 16.98 -19.23
N ALA A 305 -1.83 15.70 -19.61
CA ALA A 305 -0.67 14.86 -19.40
C ALA A 305 0.04 14.58 -20.73
N SER A 306 1.32 14.24 -20.67
CA SER A 306 2.08 13.86 -21.87
C SER A 306 1.62 12.53 -22.43
N THR A 307 1.41 11.53 -21.56
CA THR A 307 1.00 10.21 -21.98
C THR A 307 0.12 9.51 -20.94
N VAL A 308 -0.70 8.56 -21.40
CA VAL A 308 -1.44 7.67 -20.50
C VAL A 308 -0.51 6.59 -19.99
N VAL A 309 0.19 5.90 -20.90
CA VAL A 309 1.21 4.91 -20.55
C VAL A 309 2.49 5.14 -21.36
N TYR A 310 3.61 5.19 -20.65
CA TYR A 310 4.96 5.22 -21.21
C TYR A 310 5.67 3.91 -20.88
N VAL A 311 6.09 3.15 -21.89
CA VAL A 311 6.83 1.90 -21.72
C VAL A 311 8.25 2.07 -22.25
N SER A 312 9.21 2.20 -21.35
CA SER A 312 10.61 2.39 -21.72
C SER A 312 11.29 1.09 -22.16
N TYR A 313 12.54 1.19 -22.59
CA TYR A 313 13.36 0.09 -23.07
C TYR A 313 13.37 -1.11 -22.12
N ASN A 314 13.17 -2.30 -22.71
CA ASN A 314 13.08 -3.62 -22.05
C ASN A 314 11.94 -3.80 -21.06
N SER A 315 11.00 -2.84 -20.96
CA SER A 315 9.81 -3.02 -20.14
C SER A 315 8.71 -3.76 -20.90
N LEU A 316 7.87 -4.44 -20.13
CA LEU A 316 6.80 -5.30 -20.62
C LEU A 316 5.47 -4.90 -20.02
N TRP A 317 4.46 -4.70 -20.87
CA TRP A 317 3.07 -4.58 -20.43
C TRP A 317 2.27 -5.77 -20.96
N LEU A 318 1.66 -6.54 -20.05
CA LEU A 318 0.77 -7.66 -20.36
C LEU A 318 -0.64 -7.30 -19.91
N GLN A 319 -1.54 -7.11 -20.87
CA GLN A 319 -2.95 -6.78 -20.65
C GLN A 319 -3.83 -8.02 -20.88
N TYR A 320 -4.43 -8.56 -19.83
CA TYR A 320 -5.30 -9.74 -19.90
C TYR A 320 -6.79 -9.42 -19.75
N ASP A 321 -7.14 -8.24 -19.21
CA ASP A 321 -8.53 -7.81 -19.01
C ASP A 321 -8.77 -6.45 -19.69
N SER A 322 -9.99 -5.92 -19.56
CA SER A 322 -10.41 -4.63 -20.08
C SER A 322 -9.60 -3.48 -19.50
N ALA A 323 -9.15 -2.59 -20.38
CA ALA A 323 -8.52 -1.33 -20.04
C ALA A 323 -9.24 -0.17 -20.75
N VAL A 324 -9.58 0.87 -20.00
CA VAL A 324 -10.13 2.13 -20.53
C VAL A 324 -9.09 3.23 -20.34
N MET A 325 -8.70 3.87 -21.43
CA MET A 325 -7.68 4.92 -21.42
C MET A 325 -8.26 6.20 -22.00
N THR A 326 -8.29 7.25 -21.20
CA THR A 326 -8.73 8.58 -21.61
C THR A 326 -7.56 9.54 -21.57
N LEU A 327 -7.33 10.27 -22.66
CA LEU A 327 -6.31 11.31 -22.75
C LEU A 327 -6.95 12.62 -23.20
N ASP A 328 -6.80 13.66 -22.37
CA ASP A 328 -7.33 15.00 -22.65
C ASP A 328 -6.25 15.96 -23.23
N SER A 329 -5.19 15.42 -23.84
CA SER A 329 -4.02 16.19 -24.30
C SER A 329 -3.36 15.61 -25.56
N PRO A 330 -2.57 16.39 -26.31
CA PRO A 330 -2.29 16.08 -27.71
C PRO A 330 -1.11 15.14 -27.99
N ILE A 331 -0.40 14.61 -26.98
CA ILE A 331 0.95 14.06 -27.16
C ILE A 331 0.98 12.55 -27.46
N GLY A 332 0.26 11.70 -26.73
CA GLY A 332 0.18 10.26 -27.09
C GLY A 332 -0.42 9.37 -26.01
N VAL A 333 -1.08 8.27 -26.39
CA VAL A 333 -1.72 7.34 -25.43
C VAL A 333 -0.73 6.27 -24.96
N LEU A 334 -0.06 5.64 -25.93
CA LEU A 334 0.99 4.64 -25.70
C LEU A 334 2.26 5.11 -26.40
N THR A 335 3.37 5.14 -25.68
CA THR A 335 4.67 5.48 -26.25
C THR A 335 5.72 4.48 -25.81
N SER A 336 6.58 4.08 -26.75
CA SER A 336 7.76 3.25 -26.47
C SER A 336 9.03 3.96 -26.94
N SER A 337 10.12 3.77 -26.20
CA SER A 337 11.41 4.32 -26.63
C SER A 337 11.97 3.51 -27.81
N ALA A 338 12.35 4.18 -28.90
CA ALA A 338 12.76 3.55 -30.17
C ALA A 338 14.00 2.64 -30.10
N SER A 339 14.78 2.67 -29.02
CA SER A 339 15.98 1.87 -28.85
C SER A 339 15.70 0.64 -27.99
N GLY A 340 15.09 -0.39 -28.59
CA GLY A 340 15.12 -1.78 -28.14
C GLY A 340 13.77 -2.48 -27.89
N THR A 341 13.77 -3.66 -27.24
CA THR A 341 12.61 -4.56 -27.18
C THR A 341 11.66 -4.23 -26.02
N SER A 342 10.93 -3.13 -26.13
CA SER A 342 9.73 -2.90 -25.31
C SER A 342 8.56 -3.66 -25.92
N GLN A 343 7.75 -4.32 -25.10
CA GLN A 343 6.64 -5.14 -25.59
C GLN A 343 5.33 -4.75 -24.91
N TRP A 344 4.28 -4.69 -25.72
CA TRP A 344 2.91 -4.57 -25.28
C TRP A 344 2.15 -5.79 -25.81
N VAL A 345 1.69 -6.65 -24.91
CA VAL A 345 0.88 -7.82 -25.27
C VAL A 345 -0.52 -7.61 -24.75
N GLN A 346 -1.50 -7.66 -25.64
CA GLN A 346 -2.90 -7.42 -25.32
C GLN A 346 -3.75 -8.64 -25.69
N ASN A 347 -4.42 -9.19 -24.68
CA ASN A 347 -5.40 -10.27 -24.79
C ASN A 347 -6.82 -9.83 -24.38
N GLY A 348 -6.98 -8.65 -23.77
CA GLY A 348 -8.26 -8.06 -23.36
C GLY A 348 -8.75 -6.92 -24.27
N ALA A 349 -9.94 -6.38 -23.97
CA ALA A 349 -10.48 -5.20 -24.67
C ALA A 349 -9.70 -3.92 -24.26
N LEU A 350 -9.42 -3.03 -25.22
CA LEU A 350 -8.78 -1.75 -24.96
C LEU A 350 -9.62 -0.65 -25.62
N ASP A 351 -10.23 0.19 -24.78
CA ASP A 351 -11.00 1.35 -25.22
C ASP A 351 -10.18 2.63 -25.01
N ILE A 352 -9.86 3.32 -26.10
CA ILE A 352 -9.10 4.57 -26.07
C ILE A 352 -10.01 5.73 -26.45
N THR A 353 -10.17 6.68 -25.54
CA THR A 353 -10.86 7.95 -25.79
C THR A 353 -9.85 9.09 -25.84
N LEU A 354 -9.84 9.81 -26.96
CA LEU A 354 -9.04 11.02 -27.14
C LEU A 354 -9.96 12.24 -27.12
N SER A 355 -9.77 13.15 -26.19
CA SER A 355 -10.42 14.47 -26.17
C SER A 355 -9.35 15.56 -26.34
N GLY A 356 -9.55 16.50 -27.27
CA GLY A 356 -8.61 17.60 -27.54
C GLY A 356 -8.48 17.98 -29.01
N SER A 357 -8.27 19.27 -29.29
CA SER A 357 -8.39 19.86 -30.65
C SER A 357 -7.17 19.69 -31.57
N LYS A 358 -6.08 19.04 -31.12
CA LYS A 358 -4.85 18.85 -31.93
C LYS A 358 -4.08 17.58 -31.55
N ALA A 359 -4.56 16.37 -31.85
CA ALA A 359 -3.73 15.17 -31.69
C ALA A 359 -2.51 15.23 -32.64
N ILE A 360 -1.29 15.27 -32.11
CA ILE A 360 -0.05 15.26 -32.90
C ILE A 360 0.66 13.92 -32.63
N GLY A 361 0.50 12.96 -33.54
CA GLY A 361 1.33 11.76 -33.60
C GLY A 361 1.02 10.67 -32.57
N THR A 362 0.04 9.81 -32.87
CA THR A 362 -0.07 8.49 -32.22
C THR A 362 0.95 7.52 -32.85
N SER A 363 2.05 7.23 -32.15
CA SER A 363 2.89 6.07 -32.49
C SER A 363 2.36 4.84 -31.75
N LEU A 364 1.33 4.19 -32.31
CA LEU A 364 0.86 2.91 -31.79
C LEU A 364 1.81 1.82 -32.31
N ALA A 365 2.91 1.56 -31.61
CA ALA A 365 3.79 0.44 -31.91
C ALA A 365 3.19 -0.84 -31.29
N LEU A 366 2.09 -1.34 -31.86
CA LEU A 366 1.54 -2.66 -31.53
C LEU A 366 2.35 -3.73 -32.27
N ALA A 367 3.30 -4.35 -31.59
CA ALA A 367 3.74 -5.70 -31.96
C ALA A 367 2.74 -6.68 -31.32
N ALA A 368 1.61 -6.93 -32.00
CA ALA A 368 0.67 -7.95 -31.56
C ALA A 368 1.25 -9.34 -31.84
N GLU A 369 2.14 -9.82 -30.98
CA GLU A 369 2.45 -11.25 -30.91
C GLU A 369 1.37 -11.91 -30.06
N THR A 370 0.54 -12.75 -30.70
CA THR A 370 -0.39 -13.61 -29.97
C THR A 370 0.42 -14.67 -29.25
N TYR A 371 0.67 -14.47 -27.96
CA TYR A 371 1.22 -15.52 -27.10
C TYR A 371 0.11 -16.49 -26.74
N PRO A 372 0.32 -17.82 -26.86
CA PRO A 372 -0.64 -18.78 -26.36
C PRO A 372 -0.85 -18.51 -24.86
N LEU A 373 -2.12 -18.42 -24.45
CA LEU A 373 -2.47 -18.22 -23.05
C LEU A 373 -1.71 -19.25 -22.18
N PRO A 374 -1.09 -18.84 -21.05
CA PRO A 374 -0.60 -19.81 -20.09
C PRO A 374 -1.78 -20.74 -19.69
N PRO A 375 -1.51 -22.03 -19.43
CA PRO A 375 -2.56 -22.97 -19.04
C PRO A 375 -3.34 -22.37 -17.88
N GLN A 376 -4.63 -22.14 -18.09
CA GLN A 376 -5.51 -21.59 -17.07
C GLN A 376 -5.35 -22.45 -15.81
N ALA A 377 -5.08 -21.81 -14.67
CA ALA A 377 -5.11 -22.49 -13.39
C ALA A 377 -6.47 -23.22 -13.29
N PRO A 378 -6.49 -24.50 -12.90
CA PRO A 378 -7.73 -25.25 -12.85
C PRO A 378 -8.73 -24.49 -12.00
N HIS A 379 -9.89 -24.19 -12.57
CA HIS A 379 -11.04 -23.67 -11.85
C HIS A 379 -11.20 -24.48 -10.57
N VAL A 380 -10.94 -23.89 -9.41
CA VAL A 380 -11.33 -24.47 -8.13
C VAL A 380 -12.84 -24.25 -8.04
N PRO A 381 -13.67 -25.29 -8.13
CA PRO A 381 -15.10 -25.12 -7.95
C PRO A 381 -15.35 -24.70 -6.51
N HIS A 382 -15.84 -23.48 -6.30
CA HIS A 382 -16.46 -23.11 -5.04
C HIS A 382 -17.71 -23.98 -4.86
N HIS A 383 -17.57 -25.10 -4.15
CA HIS A 383 -18.71 -25.82 -3.62
C HIS A 383 -19.44 -24.91 -2.63
N ARG A 384 -20.52 -24.27 -3.09
CA ARG A 384 -21.56 -23.74 -2.21
C ARG A 384 -22.17 -24.92 -1.47
N ALA A 385 -21.96 -25.00 -0.16
CA ALA A 385 -22.74 -25.86 0.70
C ALA A 385 -24.19 -25.34 0.70
N LEU A 386 -25.09 -26.15 0.16
CA LEU A 386 -26.53 -26.05 0.41
C LEU A 386 -26.77 -26.58 1.84
N SER A 387 -27.22 -25.71 2.74
CA SER A 387 -27.89 -26.13 3.98
C SER A 387 -29.38 -26.34 3.70
N VAL A 388 -29.88 -27.52 4.07
CA VAL A 388 -31.32 -27.86 4.11
C VAL A 388 -32.03 -27.02 5.17
#